data_AF-A0A8T5A4Z9-F1
#
_entry.id   AF-A0A8T5A4Z9-F1
#
_cell.length_a   1.000
_cell.length_b   1.000
_cell.length_c   1.000
_cell.angle_alpha   90.00
_cell.angle_beta   90.00
_cell.angle_gamma   90.00
#
_symmetry.space_group_name_H-M   'P 1'
#
loop_
_entity.id
_entity.type
_entity.pdbx_description
1 polymer ?
#
loop_
_entity_poly.entity_id
_entity_poly.type
_entity_poly.pdbx_seq_one_letter_code
_entity_poly.pdbx_strand_id
1 'polypeptide(L)'
;MNLGSEFGEITDTWNPITGCLHGCVYCVTGDTLVLTANFAWKPIKDIEVGEEIIGFTEEQVGGYRYFVKSRVISKIKRRKKKKVFLIKGEHSHVKASEDHIWLVKRGGSGEEGSNNVWKKTYQVKRWGHPIKFLFKPEKQPKLTEDYMRGYVTGIFIGDGTWNFYKNKGSCF
;
A
#
# COMPACT_ATOMS: atom_id res chain seq x y z
N MET A 1 7.77 20.04 42.20
CA MET A 1 8.74 20.41 41.13
C MET A 1 9.30 19.12 40.55
N ASN A 2 8.92 18.85 39.30
CA ASN A 2 9.41 17.87 38.32
C ASN A 2 10.16 16.62 38.82
N LEU A 3 9.42 15.51 38.89
CA LEU A 3 9.92 14.15 38.67
C LEU A 3 9.76 13.84 37.17
N GLY A 4 10.77 14.16 36.37
CA GLY A 4 10.84 13.77 34.96
C GLY A 4 11.67 12.50 34.81
N SER A 5 11.06 11.32 34.99
CA SER A 5 11.68 10.08 34.50
C SER A 5 11.35 9.96 33.02
N GLU A 6 12.32 10.26 32.17
CA GLU A 6 12.28 9.91 30.75
C GLU A 6 12.03 8.40 30.64
N PHE A 7 10.85 8.02 30.15
CA PHE A 7 10.58 6.65 29.77
C PHE A 7 11.44 6.35 28.54
N GLY A 8 12.58 5.71 28.77
CA GLY A 8 13.51 5.30 27.72
C GLY A 8 12.78 4.57 26.60
N GLU A 9 13.20 4.84 25.36
CA GLU A 9 12.67 4.18 24.17
C GLU A 9 12.74 2.65 24.34
N ILE A 10 11.60 1.99 24.16
CA ILE A 10 11.54 0.53 24.10
C ILE A 10 12.13 0.10 22.75
N THR A 11 13.41 -0.22 22.73
CA THR A 11 14.12 -0.59 21.49
C THR A 11 14.01 -2.07 21.13
N ASP A 12 13.68 -2.95 22.07
CA ASP A 12 13.44 -4.37 21.78
C ASP A 12 12.47 -5.02 22.78
N THR A 13 11.26 -5.39 22.33
CA THR A 13 10.34 -6.24 23.10
C THR A 13 10.26 -7.61 22.45
N TRP A 14 11.19 -8.52 22.76
CA TRP A 14 11.06 -9.95 22.47
C TRP A 14 10.59 -10.68 23.72
N ASN A 15 9.31 -11.06 23.78
CA ASN A 15 8.77 -11.90 24.83
C ASN A 15 8.75 -13.37 24.33
N PRO A 16 9.40 -14.32 25.02
CA PRO A 16 9.44 -15.73 24.59
C PRO A 16 8.09 -16.46 24.69
N ILE A 17 7.13 -15.95 25.47
CA ILE A 17 5.77 -16.50 25.64
C ILE A 17 4.80 -15.93 24.60
N THR A 18 4.84 -14.62 24.34
CA THR A 18 3.89 -13.95 23.42
C THR A 18 4.47 -13.59 22.05
N GLY A 19 5.78 -13.76 21.85
CA GLY A 19 6.50 -13.24 20.70
C GLY A 19 6.80 -11.74 20.84
N CYS A 20 7.40 -11.15 19.80
CA CYS A 20 7.75 -9.73 19.84
C CYS A 20 6.49 -8.85 19.74
N LEU A 21 6.34 -7.92 20.70
CA LEU A 21 5.13 -7.10 20.88
C LEU A 21 5.03 -5.94 19.87
N HIS A 22 6.13 -5.57 19.19
CA HIS A 22 6.27 -4.31 18.45
C HIS A 22 6.61 -4.44 16.96
N GLY A 23 5.90 -5.31 16.22
CA GLY A 23 5.92 -5.24 14.73
C GLY A 23 6.56 -6.42 14.01
N CYS A 24 7.01 -7.43 14.75
CA CYS A 24 7.39 -8.72 14.19
C CYS A 24 6.19 -9.68 13.99
N VAL A 25 4.94 -9.21 13.94
CA VAL A 25 3.76 -10.08 13.85
C VAL A 25 3.03 -9.91 12.52
N TYR A 26 2.89 -8.67 12.03
CA TYR A 26 2.07 -8.32 10.86
C TYR A 26 2.96 -7.99 9.65
N CYS A 27 3.38 -8.99 8.88
CA CYS A 27 4.20 -8.76 7.69
C CYS A 27 3.55 -9.29 6.42
N VAL A 28 3.90 -8.63 5.33
CA VAL A 28 3.69 -9.10 3.96
C VAL A 28 5.04 -9.57 3.38
N THR A 29 5.01 -10.27 2.25
CA THR A 29 6.24 -10.66 1.56
C THR A 29 6.92 -9.45 0.90
N GLY A 30 8.24 -9.50 0.75
CA GLY A 30 9.03 -8.38 0.23
C GLY A 30 8.68 -7.92 -1.19
N ASP A 31 8.06 -8.77 -2.00
CA ASP A 31 7.55 -8.47 -3.35
C ASP A 31 6.21 -7.72 -3.36
N THR A 32 5.58 -7.51 -2.19
CA THR A 32 4.31 -6.78 -2.07
C THR A 32 4.52 -5.33 -2.47
N LEU A 33 3.75 -4.85 -3.44
CA LEU A 33 3.84 -3.47 -3.93
C LEU A 33 3.11 -2.52 -2.98
N VAL A 34 3.77 -1.42 -2.65
CA VAL A 34 3.27 -0.29 -1.86
C VAL A 34 3.27 0.94 -2.75
N LEU A 35 2.21 1.76 -2.64
CA LEU A 35 2.09 3.00 -3.38
C LEU A 35 2.84 4.12 -2.65
N THR A 36 3.89 4.67 -3.26
CA THR A 36 4.65 5.80 -2.73
C THR A 36 3.93 7.12 -2.99
N ALA A 37 4.30 8.19 -2.27
CA ALA A 37 3.65 9.51 -2.38
C ALA A 37 3.83 10.21 -3.74
N ASN A 38 4.76 9.74 -4.57
CA ASN A 38 4.92 10.14 -5.98
C ASN A 38 4.10 9.25 -6.95
N PHE A 39 3.10 8.53 -6.42
CA PHE A 39 2.20 7.65 -7.19
C PHE A 39 2.89 6.51 -7.94
N ALA A 40 4.03 6.07 -7.43
CA ALA A 40 4.77 4.97 -8.00
C ALA A 40 4.62 3.70 -7.14
N TRP A 41 4.56 2.54 -7.78
CA TRP A 41 4.50 1.27 -7.05
C TRP A 41 5.90 0.76 -6.79
N LYS A 42 6.20 0.47 -5.54
CA LYS A 42 7.52 -0.01 -5.12
C LYS A 42 7.37 -1.24 -4.22
N PRO A 43 8.15 -2.30 -4.42
CA PRO A 43 8.11 -3.44 -3.51
C PRO A 43 8.48 -3.01 -2.08
N ILE A 44 7.77 -3.51 -1.07
CA ILE A 44 7.98 -3.13 0.34
C ILE A 44 9.41 -3.40 0.82
N LYS A 45 10.09 -4.39 0.22
CA LYS A 45 11.51 -4.67 0.52
C LYS A 45 12.44 -3.52 0.10
N ASP A 46 12.04 -2.70 -0.87
CA ASP A 46 12.83 -1.62 -1.45
C ASP A 46 12.45 -0.25 -0.86
N ILE A 47 11.32 -0.14 -0.13
CA ILE A 47 10.91 1.07 0.60
C ILE A 47 11.89 1.33 1.74
N GLU A 48 12.43 2.54 1.86
CA GLU A 48 13.33 2.92 2.95
C GLU A 48 12.69 3.86 3.98
N VAL A 49 13.31 3.94 5.16
CA VAL A 49 12.91 4.87 6.22
C VAL A 49 13.07 6.31 5.72
N GLY A 50 12.09 7.16 6.03
CA GLY A 50 12.02 8.54 5.55
C GLY A 50 11.24 8.71 4.26
N GLU A 51 11.00 7.65 3.47
CA GLU A 51 10.12 7.73 2.30
C GLU A 51 8.67 8.00 2.73
N GLU A 52 7.91 8.66 1.85
CA GLU A 52 6.49 8.87 2.02
C GLU A 52 5.69 7.87 1.18
N ILE A 53 4.68 7.27 1.80
CA ILE A 53 3.74 6.35 1.16
C ILE A 53 2.32 6.86 1.27
N ILE A 54 1.42 6.32 0.45
CA ILE A 54 -0.01 6.60 0.56
C ILE A 54 -0.62 5.62 1.56
N GLY A 55 -1.15 6.18 2.65
CA GLY A 55 -1.96 5.48 3.65
C GLY A 55 -3.38 6.01 3.70
N PHE A 56 -4.11 5.66 4.76
CA PHE A 56 -5.43 6.22 5.05
C PHE A 56 -5.56 6.55 6.53
N THR A 57 -6.50 7.44 6.89
CA THR A 57 -6.78 7.78 8.28
C THR A 57 -7.33 6.57 9.06
N GLU A 58 -6.77 6.29 10.23
CA GLU A 58 -7.24 5.19 11.09
C GLU A 58 -8.70 5.40 11.49
N GLU A 59 -8.96 6.59 12.04
CA GLU A 59 -10.29 7.05 12.44
C GLU A 59 -11.08 7.57 11.24
N GLN A 60 -12.40 7.39 11.34
CA GLN A 60 -13.34 7.92 10.36
C GLN A 60 -13.79 9.32 10.77
N VAL A 61 -13.82 10.24 9.81
CA VAL A 61 -14.41 11.57 9.97
C VAL A 61 -15.65 11.64 9.08
N GLY A 62 -16.82 11.80 9.69
CA GLY A 62 -18.10 11.78 8.98
C GLY A 62 -18.41 10.44 8.28
N GLY A 63 -17.89 9.33 8.79
CA GLY A 63 -18.03 7.99 8.17
C GLY A 63 -16.99 7.67 7.09
N TYR A 64 -16.17 8.65 6.69
CA TYR A 64 -15.16 8.48 5.64
C TYR A 64 -13.76 8.32 6.22
N ARG A 65 -12.92 7.54 5.52
CA ARG A 65 -11.46 7.55 5.70
C ARG A 65 -10.83 8.26 4.52
N TYR A 66 -9.81 9.07 4.79
CA TYR A 66 -9.15 9.88 3.78
C TYR A 66 -7.78 9.31 3.48
N PHE A 67 -7.36 9.39 2.21
CA PHE A 67 -5.99 9.05 1.83
C PHE A 67 -5.05 10.16 2.29
N VAL A 68 -3.94 9.75 2.90
CA VAL A 68 -2.96 10.66 3.48
C VAL A 68 -1.55 10.21 3.10
N LYS A 69 -0.63 11.17 2.99
CA LYS A 69 0.80 10.84 2.95
C LYS A 69 1.24 10.39 4.34
N SER A 70 2.00 9.32 4.41
CA SER A 70 2.52 8.76 5.65
C SER A 70 4.02 8.53 5.51
N ARG A 71 4.80 9.08 6.43
CA ARG A 71 6.24 8.92 6.45
C ARG A 71 6.63 7.60 7.10
N VAL A 72 7.48 6.82 6.44
CA VAL A 72 8.00 5.56 6.97
C VAL A 72 8.99 5.86 8.09
N ILE A 73 8.67 5.46 9.31
CA ILE A 73 9.52 5.69 10.50
C ILE A 73 10.46 4.52 10.78
N SER A 74 10.11 3.31 10.35
CA SER A 74 10.90 2.10 10.61
C SER A 74 10.64 1.03 9.55
N LYS A 75 11.63 0.16 9.35
CA LYS A 75 11.58 -0.95 8.40
C LYS A 75 11.97 -2.25 9.10
N ILE A 76 11.00 -3.13 9.30
CA ILE A 76 11.18 -4.39 10.02
C ILE A 76 11.33 -5.54 9.03
N LYS A 77 12.48 -6.22 9.06
CA LYS A 77 12.74 -7.44 8.26
C LYS A 77 12.78 -8.67 9.14
N ARG A 78 11.83 -9.59 8.96
CA ARG A 78 11.86 -10.90 9.62
C ARG A 78 12.74 -11.89 8.85
N ARG A 79 13.65 -12.58 9.56
CA ARG A 79 14.52 -13.62 9.00
C ARG A 79 13.94 -15.04 9.11
N LYS A 80 13.09 -15.32 10.11
CA LYS A 80 12.48 -16.64 10.32
C LYS A 80 11.35 -16.91 9.31
N LYS A 81 11.36 -18.08 8.68
CA LYS A 81 10.30 -18.54 7.79
C LYS A 81 9.02 -18.80 8.60
N LYS A 82 7.93 -18.12 8.25
CA LYS A 82 6.56 -18.44 8.71
C LYS A 82 5.72 -18.91 7.52
N LYS A 83 4.62 -19.62 7.79
CA LYS A 83 3.60 -19.88 6.79
C LYS A 83 3.06 -18.56 6.24
N VAL A 84 2.94 -18.49 4.93
CA VAL A 84 2.44 -17.32 4.22
C VAL A 84 1.14 -17.70 3.52
N PHE A 85 0.17 -16.81 3.54
CA PHE A 85 -1.15 -17.03 2.98
C PHE A 85 -1.35 -16.07 1.81
N LEU A 86 -1.84 -16.61 0.69
CA LEU A 86 -2.26 -15.83 -0.45
C LEU A 86 -3.67 -15.31 -0.21
N ILE A 87 -3.83 -13.99 -0.26
CA ILE A 87 -5.09 -13.28 -0.14
C ILE A 87 -5.43 -12.74 -1.52
N LYS A 88 -6.65 -13.01 -1.99
CA LYS A 88 -7.18 -12.43 -3.22
C LYS A 88 -7.83 -11.08 -2.88
N GLY A 89 -7.57 -10.08 -3.69
CA GLY A 89 -8.37 -8.86 -3.72
C GLY A 89 -8.91 -8.61 -5.12
N GLU A 90 -9.55 -7.45 -5.30
CA GLU A 90 -10.29 -7.13 -6.53
C GLU A 90 -9.37 -7.02 -7.76
N HIS A 91 -8.18 -6.45 -7.59
CA HIS A 91 -7.25 -6.17 -8.70
C HIS A 91 -5.92 -6.93 -8.62
N SER A 92 -5.58 -7.50 -7.46
CA SER A 92 -4.30 -8.17 -7.24
C SER A 92 -4.38 -9.12 -6.05
N HIS A 93 -3.26 -9.75 -5.76
CA HIS A 93 -3.10 -10.71 -4.68
C HIS A 93 -1.94 -10.28 -3.79
N VAL A 94 -2.08 -10.53 -2.47
CA VAL A 94 -1.01 -10.24 -1.51
C VAL A 94 -0.70 -11.50 -0.72
N LYS A 95 0.59 -11.73 -0.46
CA LYS A 95 1.05 -12.81 0.40
C LYS A 95 1.41 -12.22 1.76
N ALA A 96 0.77 -12.72 2.82
CA ALA A 96 0.98 -12.20 4.16
C ALA A 96 1.06 -13.30 5.23
N SER A 97 1.63 -12.94 6.38
CA SER A 97 1.57 -13.78 7.58
C SER A 97 0.14 -13.91 8.10
N GLU A 98 -0.17 -15.04 8.75
CA GLU A 98 -1.50 -15.38 9.27
C GLU A 98 -2.21 -14.27 10.08
N ASP A 99 -1.43 -13.53 10.86
CA ASP A 99 -1.93 -12.50 11.77
C ASP A 99 -2.06 -11.13 11.12
N HIS A 100 -1.57 -10.90 9.89
CA HIS A 100 -1.60 -9.57 9.26
C HIS A 100 -3.04 -9.06 9.16
N ILE A 101 -3.26 -7.82 9.57
CA ILE A 101 -4.59 -7.23 9.74
C ILE A 101 -4.94 -6.42 8.49
N TRP A 102 -6.16 -6.59 8.00
CA TRP A 102 -6.70 -5.96 6.79
C TRP A 102 -7.99 -5.24 7.11
N LEU A 103 -8.16 -4.06 6.53
CA LEU A 103 -9.43 -3.36 6.52
C LEU A 103 -10.27 -3.91 5.35
N VAL A 104 -11.32 -4.66 5.65
CA VAL A 104 -12.19 -5.30 4.65
C VAL A 104 -13.64 -4.93 4.87
N LYS A 105 -14.47 -4.98 3.82
CA LYS A 105 -15.93 -4.88 4.00
C LYS A 105 -16.44 -6.11 4.75
N ARG A 106 -17.24 -5.89 5.80
CA ARG A 106 -17.96 -6.96 6.51
C ARG A 106 -19.02 -7.50 5.56
N GLY A 107 -18.76 -8.61 4.86
CA GLY A 107 -19.74 -9.19 3.92
C GLY A 107 -21.12 -9.41 4.58
N GLY A 108 -22.20 -9.10 3.86
CA GLY A 108 -23.59 -9.17 4.34
C GLY A 108 -24.49 -8.18 3.59
N SER A 109 -25.81 -8.34 3.67
CA SER A 109 -26.81 -7.40 3.14
C SER A 109 -27.21 -6.35 4.20
N GLY A 110 -27.60 -5.15 3.77
CA GLY A 110 -28.08 -4.07 4.65
C GLY A 110 -26.99 -3.09 5.12
N GLU A 111 -27.37 -2.13 5.98
CA GLU A 111 -26.47 -1.09 6.50
C GLU A 111 -25.24 -1.67 7.22
N GLU A 112 -25.39 -2.77 7.96
CA GLU A 112 -24.29 -3.42 8.68
C GLU A 112 -23.21 -4.00 7.75
N GLY A 113 -23.58 -4.42 6.54
CA GLY A 113 -22.66 -4.96 5.54
C GLY A 113 -21.84 -3.90 4.79
N SER A 114 -22.21 -2.63 4.96
CA SER A 114 -21.49 -1.50 4.35
C SER A 114 -20.22 -1.13 5.13
N ASN A 115 -20.10 -1.58 6.38
CA ASN A 115 -19.04 -1.18 7.29
C ASN A 115 -17.72 -1.92 7.01
N ASN A 116 -16.62 -1.17 7.09
CA ASN A 116 -15.28 -1.74 7.06
C ASN A 116 -14.90 -2.26 8.45
N VAL A 117 -14.31 -3.45 8.50
CA VAL A 117 -13.87 -4.11 9.72
C VAL A 117 -12.44 -4.59 9.59
N TRP A 118 -11.69 -4.52 10.69
CA TRP A 118 -10.37 -5.09 10.79
C TRP A 118 -10.44 -6.62 10.93
N LYS A 119 -9.77 -7.34 10.04
CA LYS A 119 -9.71 -8.81 10.04
C LYS A 119 -8.30 -9.32 9.82
N LYS A 120 -7.93 -10.40 10.49
CA LYS A 120 -6.65 -11.07 10.29
C LYS A 120 -6.65 -11.90 8.99
N THR A 121 -5.47 -12.15 8.44
CA THR A 121 -5.28 -12.89 7.18
C THR A 121 -5.99 -14.25 7.17
N TYR A 122 -5.93 -15.02 8.26
CA TYR A 122 -6.65 -16.31 8.32
C TYR A 122 -8.17 -16.15 8.20
N GLN A 123 -8.72 -15.05 8.73
CA GLN A 123 -10.16 -14.75 8.63
C GLN A 123 -10.48 -14.31 7.20
N VAL A 124 -9.69 -13.42 6.62
CA VAL A 124 -9.90 -12.97 5.23
C VAL A 124 -9.89 -14.16 4.27
N LYS A 125 -8.93 -15.08 4.41
CA LYS A 125 -8.85 -16.30 3.59
C LYS A 125 -10.05 -17.23 3.78
N ARG A 126 -10.52 -17.41 5.03
CA ARG A 126 -11.62 -18.34 5.34
C ARG A 126 -12.98 -17.81 4.87
N TRP A 127 -13.21 -16.51 4.99
CA TRP A 127 -14.51 -15.89 4.74
C TRP A 127 -14.61 -15.19 3.37
N GLY A 128 -13.51 -15.15 2.61
CA GLY A 128 -13.50 -14.70 1.22
C GLY A 128 -13.64 -13.18 1.04
N HIS A 129 -13.32 -12.37 2.04
CA HIS A 129 -13.41 -10.92 1.92
C HIS A 129 -12.33 -10.40 0.97
N PRO A 130 -12.65 -9.78 -0.18
CA PRO A 130 -11.64 -9.19 -1.03
C PRO A 130 -11.03 -7.97 -0.33
N ILE A 131 -9.70 -7.88 -0.34
CA ILE A 131 -9.01 -6.65 0.05
C ILE A 131 -9.22 -5.59 -1.04
N LYS A 132 -9.46 -4.36 -0.60
CA LYS A 132 -9.59 -3.22 -1.50
C LYS A 132 -8.22 -2.71 -1.93
N PHE A 133 -8.14 -2.30 -3.18
CA PHE A 133 -6.98 -1.59 -3.70
C PHE A 133 -7.42 -0.19 -4.11
N LEU A 134 -6.53 0.78 -3.87
CA LEU A 134 -6.63 2.14 -4.40
C LEU A 134 -6.61 2.13 -5.94
N PHE A 135 -5.59 1.47 -6.49
CA PHE A 135 -5.38 1.26 -7.91
C PHE A 135 -4.81 -0.14 -8.11
N LYS A 136 -4.85 -0.66 -9.34
CA LYS A 136 -4.18 -1.92 -9.66
C LYS A 136 -2.66 -1.79 -9.39
N PRO A 137 -2.08 -2.61 -8.50
CA PRO A 137 -0.64 -2.61 -8.28
C PRO A 137 0.10 -3.11 -9.52
N GLU A 138 0.99 -2.28 -10.04
CA GLU A 138 1.77 -2.58 -11.24
C GLU A 138 3.23 -2.24 -11.00
N LYS A 139 4.15 -3.10 -11.43
CA LYS A 139 5.58 -2.80 -11.27
C LYS A 139 5.94 -1.62 -12.16
N GLN A 140 6.81 -0.75 -11.68
CA GLN A 140 7.32 0.32 -12.52
C GLN A 140 7.96 -0.25 -13.79
N PRO A 141 7.61 0.30 -14.97
CA PRO A 141 8.24 -0.08 -16.20
C PRO A 141 9.73 0.30 -16.14
N LYS A 142 10.57 -0.50 -16.80
CA LYS A 142 11.97 -0.12 -17.00
C LYS A 142 12.01 1.04 -17.98
N LEU A 143 12.88 2.01 -17.75
CA LEU A 143 13.12 3.11 -18.66
C LEU A 143 13.93 2.62 -19.88
N THR A 144 13.24 1.98 -20.82
CA THR A 144 13.79 1.53 -22.10
C THR A 144 13.48 2.54 -23.19
N GLU A 145 14.18 2.43 -24.32
CA GLU A 145 13.87 3.26 -25.49
C GLU A 145 12.43 3.06 -25.98
N ASP A 146 11.94 1.81 -25.99
CA ASP A 146 10.56 1.50 -26.32
C ASP A 146 9.56 2.13 -25.36
N TYR A 147 9.86 2.13 -24.06
CA TYR A 147 9.01 2.81 -23.06
C TYR A 147 8.96 4.32 -23.33
N MET A 148 10.10 4.95 -23.61
CA MET A 148 10.15 6.38 -23.93
C MET A 148 9.37 6.71 -25.20
N ARG A 149 9.52 5.91 -26.26
CA ARG A 149 8.74 6.05 -27.50
C ARG A 149 7.24 5.90 -27.23
N GLY A 150 6.85 4.88 -26.46
CA GLY A 150 5.46 4.64 -26.07
C GLY A 150 4.89 5.77 -25.22
N TYR A 151 5.68 6.33 -24.31
CA TYR A 151 5.28 7.47 -23.47
C TYR A 151 5.01 8.72 -24.30
N VAL A 152 5.94 9.09 -25.20
CA VAL A 152 5.76 10.22 -26.12
C VAL A 152 4.53 10.00 -27.01
N THR A 153 4.38 8.80 -27.56
CA THR A 153 3.22 8.42 -28.37
C THR A 153 1.92 8.55 -27.58
N GLY A 154 1.90 8.10 -26.32
CA GLY A 154 0.74 8.21 -25.43
C GLY A 154 0.33 9.65 -25.15
N ILE A 155 1.29 10.57 -24.98
CA ILE A 155 1.00 12.01 -24.85
C ILE A 155 0.31 12.53 -26.13
N PHE A 156 0.83 12.19 -27.31
CA PHE A 156 0.24 12.65 -28.57
C PHE A 156 -1.13 12.03 -28.85
N ILE A 157 -1.36 10.78 -28.47
CA ILE A 157 -2.66 10.12 -28.64
C ILE A 157 -3.69 10.65 -27.64
N GLY A 158 -3.27 10.96 -26.41
CA GLY A 158 -4.16 11.44 -25.34
C GLY A 158 -4.54 12.90 -25.51
N ASP A 159 -3.54 13.79 -25.51
CA ASP A 159 -3.72 15.25 -25.46
C ASP A 159 -3.07 15.96 -26.66
N GLY A 160 -2.51 15.21 -27.61
CA GLY A 160 -1.86 15.78 -28.78
C GLY A 160 -2.85 16.36 -29.77
N THR A 161 -2.48 17.50 -30.35
CA THR A 161 -3.17 18.06 -31.52
C THR A 161 -2.25 17.97 -32.72
N TRP A 162 -2.72 17.36 -33.80
CA TRP A 162 -2.00 17.29 -35.07
C TRP A 162 -2.67 18.18 -36.11
N ASN A 163 -1.97 19.23 -36.52
CA ASN A 163 -2.41 20.13 -37.58
C ASN A 163 -1.38 20.19 -38.71
N PHE A 164 -1.87 20.25 -39.94
CA PHE A 164 -1.03 20.46 -41.12
C PHE A 164 -1.14 21.91 -41.58
N TYR A 165 -0.01 22.62 -41.60
CA TYR A 165 0.06 24.02 -42.00
C TYR A 165 0.84 24.13 -43.32
N LYS A 166 0.14 24.51 -44.40
CA LYS A 166 0.75 24.65 -45.74
C LYS A 166 1.75 25.81 -45.81
N ASN A 167 1.51 26.88 -45.07
CA ASN A 167 2.30 28.11 -45.10
C ASN A 167 2.86 28.41 -43.70
N LYS A 168 4.07 28.97 -43.62
CA LYS A 168 4.76 29.27 -42.35
C LYS A 168 4.04 30.28 -41.43
N GLY A 169 2.96 30.92 -41.89
CA GLY A 169 2.19 31.92 -41.14
C GLY A 169 0.74 31.54 -40.83
N SER A 170 0.30 30.32 -41.11
CA SER A 170 -1.10 29.90 -40.87
C SER A 170 -1.34 29.33 -39.46
N CYS A 171 -0.47 29.62 -38.50
CA CYS A 171 -0.62 29.21 -37.11
C CYS A 171 -1.14 30.40 -36.30
N PHE A 172 -2.21 30.16 -35.53
CA PHE A 172 -3.07 31.10 -34.79
C PHE A 172 -4.11 31.82 -35.64
#